data_AF-A0A9N6Z183-F1
#
_entry.id   AF-A0A9N6Z183-F1
#
_cell.length_a   1.000
_cell.length_b   1.000
_cell.length_c   1.000
_cell.angle_alpha   90.00
_cell.angle_beta   90.00
_cell.angle_gamma   90.00
#
_symmetry.space_group_name_H-M   'P 1'
#
loop_
_entity.id
_entity.type
_entity.pdbx_description
1 polymer ?
#
loop_
_entity_poly.entity_id
_entity_poly.type
_entity_poly.pdbx_seq_one_letter_code
_entity_poly.pdbx_strand_id
1 'polypeptide(L)' 'MEKVRSGRATGMKRDARQRRRALATIGNAGGYSKVPGGDKPTKKTHLKYRCGDCGKAHMREGWRAGRLTFQE' A
#
# COMPACT_ATOMS: atom_id res chain seq x y z
N MET A 1 -16.68 9.61 -4.81
CA MET A 1 -15.78 8.48 -4.46
C MET A 1 -14.35 8.85 -4.82
N GLU A 2 -13.33 8.36 -4.10
CA GLU A 2 -11.93 8.78 -4.32
C GLU A 2 -10.96 7.59 -4.49
N LYS A 3 -9.95 7.75 -5.36
CA LYS A 3 -8.79 6.83 -5.39
C LYS A 3 -7.97 7.05 -4.14
N VAL A 4 -7.60 5.97 -3.45
CA VAL A 4 -6.76 6.07 -2.25
C VAL A 4 -5.36 6.55 -2.63
N ARG A 5 -4.87 7.57 -1.93
CA ARG A 5 -3.51 8.08 -2.06
C ARG A 5 -2.62 7.47 -0.97
N SER A 6 -1.43 7.03 -1.33
CA SER A 6 -0.46 6.48 -0.36
C SER A 6 0.04 7.57 0.57
N GLY A 7 -0.10 7.37 1.88
CA GLY A 7 0.47 8.25 2.90
C GLY A 7 1.99 8.05 3.03
N ARG A 8 2.69 9.07 3.55
CA ARG A 8 4.14 9.00 3.80
C ARG A 8 4.45 7.97 4.90
N ALA A 9 5.46 7.14 4.68
CA ALA A 9 5.94 6.21 5.70
C ALA A 9 6.63 6.95 6.85
N THR A 10 6.36 6.55 8.09
CA THR A 10 6.94 7.20 9.28
C THR A 10 8.29 6.64 9.73
N GLY A 11 8.69 5.46 9.23
CA GLY A 11 9.97 4.81 9.60
C GLY A 11 10.07 4.31 11.05
N MET A 12 9.07 4.56 11.90
CA MET A 12 9.06 4.19 13.33
C MET A 12 8.31 2.88 13.63
N LYS A 13 7.79 2.20 12.61
CA LYS A 13 7.07 0.94 12.77
C LYS A 13 8.02 -0.18 13.22
N ARG A 14 7.48 -1.23 13.86
CA ARG A 14 8.25 -2.39 14.33
C ARG A 14 9.15 -2.97 13.23
N ASP A 15 8.62 -3.12 12.01
CA ASP A 15 9.38 -3.69 10.90
C ASP A 15 10.59 -2.82 10.50
N ALA A 16 10.44 -1.51 10.43
CA ALA A 16 11.57 -0.61 10.15
C ALA A 16 12.69 -0.73 11.22
N ARG A 17 12.33 -0.93 12.49
CA ARG A 17 13.28 -1.20 13.57
C ARG A 17 13.93 -2.58 13.44
N GLN A 18 13.17 -3.59 13.06
CA GLN A 18 13.67 -4.95 12.84
C GLN A 18 14.63 -4.99 11.65
N ARG A 19 14.28 -4.35 10.53
CA ARG A 19 15.15 -4.18 9.37
C ARG A 19 16.48 -3.52 9.74
N ARG A 20 16.45 -2.43 10.53
CA ARG A 20 17.68 -1.75 10.97
C ARG A 20 18.57 -2.68 11.80
N ARG A 21 18.00 -3.46 12.72
CA ARG A 21 18.76 -4.44 13.52
C ARG A 21 19.34 -5.55 12.64
N ALA A 22 18.59 -6.05 11.67
CA ALA A 22 19.03 -7.13 10.79
C ALA A 22 20.10 -6.69 9.78
N LEU A 23 20.10 -5.42 9.35
CA LEU A 23 21.10 -4.87 8.44
C LEU A 23 22.37 -4.38 9.16
N ALA A 24 22.38 -4.36 10.49
CA ALA A 24 23.54 -3.95 11.27
C ALA A 24 24.61 -5.05 11.41
N THR A 25 24.33 -6.27 10.93
CA THR A 25 25.27 -7.40 10.92
C THR A 25 25.98 -7.52 9.58
N ILE A 26 27.23 -7.99 9.58
CA ILE A 26 27.99 -8.25 8.35
C ILE A 26 27.39 -9.48 7.64
N GLY A 27 27.13 -9.36 6.33
CA GLY A 27 26.61 -10.45 5.50
C GLY A 27 25.15 -10.27 5.09
N ASN A 28 24.49 -11.38 4.72
CA ASN A 28 23.11 -11.39 4.22
C ASN A 28 22.09 -11.22 5.37
N ALA A 29 21.08 -10.37 5.17
CA ALA A 29 20.04 -10.06 6.17
C ALA A 29 18.71 -10.82 5.94
N GLY A 30 18.78 -11.97 5.26
CA GLY A 30 17.66 -12.84 4.95
C GLY A 30 16.55 -12.13 4.18
N GLY A 31 15.34 -12.11 4.77
CA GLY A 31 14.18 -11.45 4.17
C GLY A 31 14.37 -9.97 3.85
N TYR A 32 15.28 -9.28 4.58
CA TYR A 32 15.59 -7.87 4.35
C TYR A 32 16.57 -7.62 3.19
N SER A 33 17.19 -8.67 2.66
CA SER A 33 18.01 -8.63 1.45
C SER A 33 17.21 -8.95 0.17
N LYS A 34 15.92 -9.29 0.29
CA LYS A 34 15.04 -9.53 -0.86
C LYS A 34 14.65 -8.22 -1.54
N VAL A 35 14.78 -8.17 -2.86
CA VAL A 35 14.32 -7.04 -3.68
C VAL A 35 12.82 -7.17 -3.97
N PRO A 36 12.03 -6.07 -3.93
CA PRO A 36 10.65 -6.09 -4.39
C PRO A 36 10.58 -6.51 -5.87
N GLY A 37 9.57 -7.29 -6.25
CA GLY A 37 9.47 -7.81 -7.61
C GLY A 37 8.05 -7.78 -8.16
N GLY A 38 7.99 -7.76 -9.51
CA GLY A 38 6.86 -8.18 -10.34
C GLY A 38 5.56 -7.38 -10.23
N ASP A 39 5.06 -6.93 -11.37
CA ASP A 39 3.73 -6.33 -11.46
C ASP A 39 2.75 -7.23 -12.22
N LYS A 40 1.58 -7.48 -11.62
CA LYS A 40 0.43 -8.05 -12.36
C LYS A 40 0.03 -7.13 -13.53
N PRO A 41 -0.46 -7.70 -14.67
CA PRO A 41 -0.83 -6.93 -15.86
C PRO A 41 -1.95 -5.91 -15.60
N THR A 42 -2.85 -6.20 -14.65
CA THR A 42 -3.85 -5.26 -14.15
C THR A 42 -3.91 -5.31 -12.63
N LYS A 43 -4.20 -4.15 -12.00
CA LYS A 43 -4.36 -4.02 -10.55
C LYS A 43 -5.85 -4.05 -10.17
N LYS A 44 -6.13 -4.41 -8.92
CA LYS A 44 -7.47 -4.25 -8.36
C LYS A 44 -7.73 -2.76 -8.07
N THR A 45 -8.97 -2.32 -8.22
CA THR A 45 -9.39 -0.96 -7.84
C THR A 45 -9.17 -0.74 -6.34
N HIS A 46 -8.64 0.42 -5.97
CA HIS A 46 -8.37 0.79 -4.58
C HIS A 46 -9.05 2.13 -4.30
N LEU A 47 -10.29 2.03 -3.82
CA LEU A 47 -11.22 3.15 -3.69
C LEU A 47 -11.66 3.33 -2.25
N LYS A 48 -11.84 4.59 -1.88
CA LYS A 48 -12.43 4.99 -0.61
C LYS A 48 -13.80 5.62 -0.86
N TYR A 49 -14.79 5.09 -0.15
CA TYR A 49 -16.18 5.51 -0.22
C TYR A 49 -16.50 6.30 1.04
N ARG A 50 -16.66 7.61 0.91
CA ARG A 50 -17.04 8.50 2.00
C ARG A 50 -18.56 8.69 2.00
N CYS A 51 -19.19 8.48 3.13
CA CYS A 51 -20.61 8.77 3.33
C CYS A 51 -20.82 10.30 3.32
N GLY A 52 -21.82 10.76 2.55
CA GLY A 52 -22.18 12.18 2.46
C GLY A 52 -22.70 12.75 3.77
N ASP A 53 -23.38 11.93 4.58
CA ASP A 53 -24.07 12.40 5.78
C ASP A 53 -23.15 12.45 7.00
N CYS A 54 -22.35 11.40 7.24
CA CYS A 54 -21.50 11.30 8.43
C CYS A 54 -20.00 11.51 8.18
N GLY A 55 -19.57 11.67 6.93
CA GLY A 55 -18.17 11.89 6.56
C GLY A 55 -17.21 10.71 6.79
N LYS A 56 -17.68 9.64 7.45
CA LYS A 56 -16.92 8.39 7.64
C LYS A 56 -16.69 7.71 6.31
N ALA A 57 -15.59 6.98 6.22
CA ALA A 57 -15.22 6.27 5.00
C ALA A 57 -15.10 4.77 5.23
N HIS A 58 -15.48 4.00 4.22
CA HIS A 58 -15.32 2.55 4.18
C HIS A 58 -14.63 2.11 2.89
N MET A 59 -14.07 0.90 2.92
CA MET A 59 -13.45 0.24 1.78
C MET A 59 -14.33 -0.93 1.34
N ARG A 60 -14.26 -1.29 0.06
CA ARG A 60 -14.94 -2.45 -0.53
C ARG A 60 -13.91 -3.31 -1.25
N GLU A 61 -14.29 -4.55 -1.56
CA GLU A 61 -13.45 -5.39 -2.40
C GLU A 61 -13.29 -4.74 -3.79
N GLY A 62 -12.03 -4.63 -4.23
CA GLY A 62 -11.69 -4.13 -5.55
C GLY A 62 -11.75 -5.21 -6.63
N TRP A 63 -12.14 -4.81 -7.84
CA TRP A 63 -12.12 -5.65 -9.04
C TRP A 63 -10.95 -5.25 -9.95
N ARG A 64 -10.55 -6.12 -10.89
CA ARG A 64 -9.45 -5.81 -11.82
C ARG A 64 -9.92 -4.80 -12.87
N ALA A 65 -9.16 -3.73 -13.04
CA ALA A 65 -9.39 -2.73 -14.08
C ALA A 65 -8.06 -2.25 -14.64
N GLY A 66 -7.94 -2.12 -15.97
CA GLY A 66 -6.74 -1.58 -16.62
C GLY A 66 -6.60 -0.06 -16.40
N ARG A 67 -7.71 0.66 -16.49
CA ARG A 67 -7.81 2.09 -16.20
C ARG A 67 -9.16 2.38 -15.56
N LEU A 68 -9.19 3.29 -14.58
CA LEU A 68 -10.41 3.79 -13.95
C LEU A 68 -10.43 5.31 -14.04
N THR A 69 -11.46 5.87 -14.67
CA THR A 69 -11.75 7.30 -14.79
C THR A 69 -13.11 7.60 -14.15
N PHE A 70 -13.23 8.74 -13.47
CA PHE A 70 -14.49 9.18 -12.89
C PHE A 70 -15.24 10.06 -13.90
N GLN A 71 -16.56 9.92 -13.96
CA GLN A 71 -17.44 10.88 -14.60
C GLN A 71 -17.93 11.84 -13.51
N GLU A 72 -17.97 13.13 -13.83
CA GLU A 72 -18.43 14.18 -12.91
C GLU A 72 -19.96 14.19 -12.81
#